data_AF-A0A136IVN8-F1
#
_entry.id   AF-A0A136IVN8-F1
#
_cell.length_a   1.000
_cell.length_b   1.000
_cell.length_c   1.000
_cell.angle_alpha   90.00
_cell.angle_beta   90.00
_cell.angle_gamma   90.00
#
_symmetry.space_group_name_H-M   'P 1'
#
loop_
_entity.id
_entity.type
_entity.pdbx_description
1 polymer ?
#
loop_
_entity_poly.entity_id
_entity_poly.type
_entity_poly.pdbx_seq_one_letter_code
_entity_poly.pdbx_strand_id
1 'polypeptide(L)'
;MPSATQTPIPLPPKLMRRFYEAVKFEEALSKACEQDPISLGKTSTDPPVDPSDDAEKAYKSYVNKLAHVCDTKRGGSTVTGIAILQDVDGVVYVIGSNDRTSTDLTELSKFVRSLFDLVQNPFTRIFHHIIEHNQPRIRTYLNCLTKEIEICLESMKDQARRTVNQEHLKESLIELQNCVAHAQRAIHEQIEERINACADVIMYIHDIQTKGHGEDMFLASREATINPSKPWRQLRHSMARLKAYHVSTHSIISAHRCWPQLFDGARIIAVPSSTSYPNPLKKNKMATAHDMLGRMVPPEEVELRRADAQTMQRFGLDKILLEACGQKTFTPLVHGEVLVHDFVRAQLLEDENLTYWNNWRYVGSSKPTCRLCAYYFSQITDVMVRESHGNLYAKWRAPDVHDAGGARQREKILNSIVTLIRQDALRTLASKLPRGKPDDSSSFPTVELYFTQKAHRAMAEDGVASIPSGHPLIGAVGIRHAASDDLFLADMLSRQSLEQSQSQDDDDSDEEDGGVML
;
A
#
# COMPACT_ATOMS: atom_id res chain seq x y z
N MET A 1 21.31 7.33 20.72
CA MET A 1 20.32 8.43 21.00
C MET A 1 21.00 9.74 20.63
N PRO A 2 20.65 10.39 19.51
CA PRO A 2 21.07 11.76 19.30
C PRO A 2 20.52 12.57 20.49
N SER A 3 21.43 13.17 21.25
CA SER A 3 21.08 13.95 22.44
C SER A 3 19.94 14.91 22.10
N ALA A 4 18.89 14.94 22.92
CA ALA A 4 17.74 15.83 22.82
C ALA A 4 18.09 17.35 22.95
N THR A 5 19.36 17.70 22.73
CA THR A 5 19.95 19.04 22.91
C THR A 5 20.42 19.68 21.59
N GLN A 6 20.52 18.93 20.48
CA GLN A 6 20.95 19.52 19.21
C GLN A 6 19.77 20.07 18.41
N THR A 7 19.80 21.37 18.15
CA THR A 7 18.80 22.02 17.31
C THR A 7 19.03 21.62 15.84
N PRO A 8 18.01 21.15 15.11
CA PRO A 8 18.15 20.85 13.69
C PRO A 8 18.65 22.06 12.89
N ILE A 9 19.58 21.82 11.98
CA ILE A 9 20.03 22.86 11.04
C ILE A 9 18.85 23.20 10.12
N PRO A 10 18.40 24.47 10.05
CA PRO A 10 17.25 24.84 9.24
C PRO A 10 17.57 24.74 7.75
N LEU A 11 16.56 24.43 6.94
CA LEU A 11 16.69 24.44 5.48
C LEU A 11 16.84 25.88 4.97
N PRO A 12 17.74 26.17 4.00
CA PRO A 12 17.86 27.51 3.43
C PRO A 12 16.51 28.01 2.87
N PRO A 13 16.04 29.21 3.23
CA PRO A 13 14.71 29.70 2.86
C PRO A 13 14.45 29.71 1.35
N LYS A 14 15.48 30.00 0.54
CA LYS A 14 15.40 29.98 -0.93
C LYS A 14 15.14 28.56 -1.46
N LEU A 15 15.81 27.55 -0.92
CA LEU A 15 15.63 26.15 -1.32
C LEU A 15 14.25 25.64 -0.87
N MET A 16 13.87 25.93 0.38
CA MET A 16 12.54 25.60 0.91
C MET A 16 11.43 26.15 0.00
N ARG A 17 11.53 27.42 -0.39
CA ARG A 17 10.59 28.05 -1.31
C ARG A 17 10.57 27.36 -2.67
N ARG A 18 11.74 27.14 -3.30
CA ARG A 18 11.84 26.48 -4.61
C ARG A 18 11.22 25.08 -4.61
N PHE A 19 11.42 24.33 -3.53
CA PHE A 19 10.84 23.01 -3.34
C PHE A 19 9.32 23.05 -3.25
N TYR A 20 8.78 23.81 -2.30
CA TYR A 20 7.34 23.83 -2.08
C TYR A 20 6.54 24.56 -3.17
N GLU A 21 7.14 25.54 -3.86
CA GLU A 21 6.54 26.11 -5.07
C GLU A 21 6.39 25.03 -6.14
N ALA A 22 7.42 24.24 -6.44
CA ALA A 22 7.32 23.18 -7.45
C ALA A 22 6.28 22.10 -7.08
N VAL A 23 6.27 21.67 -5.80
CA VAL A 23 5.30 20.70 -5.28
C VAL A 23 3.87 21.22 -5.43
N LYS A 24 3.60 22.46 -4.99
CA LYS A 24 2.26 23.05 -5.05
C LYS A 24 1.81 23.35 -6.47
N PHE A 25 2.76 23.65 -7.36
CA PHE A 25 2.45 23.84 -8.77
C PHE A 25 1.97 22.54 -9.42
N GLU A 26 2.68 21.43 -9.25
CA GLU A 26 2.26 20.12 -9.76
C GLU A 26 0.95 19.62 -9.12
N GLU A 27 0.77 19.84 -7.81
CA GLU A 27 -0.49 19.51 -7.12
C GLU A 27 -1.68 20.29 -7.72
N ALA A 28 -1.51 21.59 -7.96
CA ALA A 28 -2.56 22.43 -8.52
C ALA A 28 -2.85 22.10 -9.99
N LEU A 29 -1.81 21.82 -10.79
CA LEU A 29 -1.98 21.37 -12.17
C LEU A 29 -2.75 20.06 -12.24
N SER A 30 -2.39 19.08 -11.40
CA SER A 30 -3.09 17.80 -11.35
C SER A 30 -4.58 17.98 -11.04
N LYS A 31 -4.90 18.81 -10.03
CA LYS A 31 -6.30 19.14 -9.67
C LYS A 31 -7.05 19.90 -10.76
N ALA A 32 -6.37 20.78 -11.50
CA ALA A 32 -6.96 21.50 -12.62
C ALA A 32 -7.25 20.53 -13.80
N CYS A 33 -6.34 19.60 -14.08
CA CYS A 33 -6.50 18.58 -15.12
C CYS A 33 -7.58 17.54 -14.79
N GLU A 34 -7.81 17.21 -13.51
CA GLU A 34 -8.91 16.35 -13.07
C GLU A 34 -10.31 16.92 -13.36
N GLN A 35 -10.42 18.24 -13.59
CA GLN A 35 -11.66 18.89 -14.02
C GLN A 35 -11.90 18.74 -15.53
N ASP A 36 -10.92 18.23 -16.29
CA ASP A 36 -11.06 17.96 -17.72
C ASP A 36 -11.65 16.54 -17.93
N PRO A 37 -12.85 16.41 -18.52
CA PRO A 37 -13.50 15.12 -18.76
C PRO A 37 -12.66 14.14 -19.60
N ILE A 38 -11.72 14.64 -20.41
CA ILE A 38 -10.89 13.84 -21.33
C ILE A 38 -9.72 13.15 -20.60
N SER A 39 -9.33 13.64 -19.42
CA SER A 39 -8.12 13.21 -18.70
C SER A 39 -8.25 11.91 -17.89
N LEU A 40 -9.43 11.27 -17.87
CA LEU A 40 -9.77 10.13 -17.00
C LEU A 40 -9.35 8.75 -17.54
N GLY A 41 -8.50 8.68 -18.57
CA GLY A 41 -8.38 7.50 -19.43
C GLY A 41 -7.09 6.67 -19.37
N LYS A 42 -6.16 6.84 -18.42
CA LYS A 42 -4.94 5.99 -18.39
C LYS A 42 -4.56 5.53 -16.98
N THR A 43 -5.10 4.38 -16.58
CA THR A 43 -4.57 3.60 -15.47
C THR A 43 -3.27 2.93 -15.90
N SER A 44 -2.18 3.20 -15.18
CA SER A 44 -0.97 2.36 -15.23
C SER A 44 -1.37 0.94 -14.84
N THR A 45 -1.13 0.00 -15.75
CA THR A 45 -1.13 -1.43 -15.45
C THR A 45 -0.10 -1.69 -14.37
N ASP A 46 -0.49 -2.46 -13.35
CA ASP A 46 0.48 -3.05 -12.43
C ASP A 46 1.29 -4.08 -13.24
N PRO A 47 2.63 -4.09 -13.13
CA PRO A 47 3.40 -5.16 -13.72
C PRO A 47 2.94 -6.51 -13.12
N PRO A 48 2.94 -7.59 -13.91
CA PRO A 48 2.71 -8.93 -13.38
C PRO A 48 3.71 -9.20 -12.26
N VAL A 49 3.20 -9.67 -11.14
CA VAL A 49 4.03 -10.15 -10.03
C VAL A 49 4.58 -11.48 -10.48
N ASP A 50 5.89 -11.56 -10.68
CA ASP A 50 6.61 -12.81 -10.85
C ASP A 50 6.64 -13.54 -9.49
N PRO A 51 5.94 -14.69 -9.35
CA PRO A 51 5.98 -15.48 -8.14
C PRO A 51 7.27 -16.31 -8.13
N SER A 52 8.41 -15.64 -8.00
CA SER A 52 9.68 -16.33 -7.84
C SER A 52 9.86 -16.78 -6.38
N ASP A 53 10.56 -17.90 -6.23
CA ASP A 53 10.98 -18.54 -4.97
C ASP A 53 12.08 -17.73 -4.23
N ASP A 54 11.83 -16.43 -4.01
CA ASP A 54 12.81 -15.51 -3.43
C ASP A 54 12.47 -15.18 -1.98
N ALA A 55 13.32 -15.68 -1.08
CA ALA A 55 13.25 -15.42 0.36
C ALA A 55 13.25 -13.92 0.70
N GLU A 56 13.95 -13.11 -0.08
CA GLU A 56 14.00 -11.66 0.11
C GLU A 56 12.67 -11.00 -0.30
N LYS A 57 12.02 -11.45 -1.38
CA LYS A 57 10.66 -10.98 -1.76
C LYS A 57 9.64 -11.36 -0.70
N ALA A 58 9.70 -12.58 -0.17
CA ALA A 58 8.83 -13.04 0.92
C ALA A 58 9.03 -12.19 2.19
N TYR A 59 10.28 -11.91 2.54
CA TYR A 59 10.62 -11.00 3.65
C TYR A 59 10.07 -9.59 3.43
N LYS A 60 10.32 -8.99 2.26
CA LYS A 60 9.79 -7.65 1.92
C LYS A 60 8.26 -7.61 2.02
N SER A 61 7.59 -8.67 1.56
CA SER A 61 6.13 -8.80 1.68
C SER A 61 5.69 -8.83 3.14
N TYR A 62 6.34 -9.67 3.97
CA TYR A 62 6.10 -9.72 5.42
C TYR A 62 6.26 -8.35 6.09
N VAL A 63 7.38 -7.66 5.88
CA VAL A 63 7.61 -6.34 6.52
C VAL A 63 6.54 -5.33 6.09
N ASN A 64 6.14 -5.34 4.81
CA ASN A 64 5.04 -4.51 4.32
C ASN A 64 3.69 -4.87 4.96
N LYS A 65 3.43 -6.16 5.23
CA LYS A 65 2.19 -6.64 5.86
C LYS A 65 2.13 -6.31 7.33
N LEU A 66 3.24 -6.44 8.04
CA LEU A 66 3.35 -5.99 9.41
C LEU A 66 3.12 -4.48 9.49
N ALA A 67 3.76 -3.69 8.61
CA ALA A 67 3.51 -2.26 8.54
C ALA A 67 2.06 -1.92 8.20
N HIS A 68 1.40 -2.72 7.34
CA HIS A 68 -0.01 -2.54 6.98
C HIS A 68 -0.94 -2.67 8.18
N VAL A 69 -0.79 -3.71 9.01
CA VAL A 69 -1.64 -3.93 10.19
C VAL A 69 -1.37 -2.96 11.33
N CYS A 70 -0.24 -2.23 11.26
CA CYS A 70 0.10 -1.16 12.19
C CYS A 70 -0.59 0.18 11.85
N ASP A 71 -1.15 0.36 10.65
CA ASP A 71 -1.70 1.63 10.18
C ASP A 71 -3.22 1.71 10.41
N THR A 72 -3.62 2.37 11.50
CA THR A 72 -4.99 2.33 12.05
C THR A 72 -5.92 3.42 11.53
N LYS A 73 -5.46 4.35 10.68
CA LYS A 73 -6.32 5.40 10.09
C LYS A 73 -6.33 5.33 8.56
N ARG A 74 -7.45 5.71 7.95
CA ARG A 74 -7.50 5.94 6.50
C ARG A 74 -6.76 7.24 6.17
N GLY A 75 -6.09 7.27 5.01
CA GLY A 75 -5.37 8.45 4.52
C GLY A 75 -3.86 8.35 4.74
N GLY A 76 -3.15 9.47 4.66
CA GLY A 76 -1.68 9.50 4.70
C GLY A 76 -1.06 9.89 6.04
N SER A 77 -1.87 10.11 7.09
CA SER A 77 -1.38 10.67 8.35
C SER A 77 -0.75 9.63 9.29
N THR A 78 -1.07 8.34 9.17
CA THR A 78 -0.54 7.28 10.04
C THR A 78 0.24 6.21 9.29
N VAL A 79 0.74 6.54 8.10
CA VAL A 79 1.63 5.64 7.35
C VAL A 79 2.74 5.19 8.28
N THR A 80 2.93 3.87 8.33
CA THR A 80 3.88 3.23 9.22
C THR A 80 5.00 2.65 8.39
N GLY A 81 6.24 2.97 8.75
CA GLY A 81 7.46 2.35 8.24
C GLY A 81 8.02 1.35 9.24
N ILE A 82 8.63 0.28 8.76
CA ILE A 82 9.30 -0.74 9.59
C ILE A 82 10.63 -1.14 8.94
N ALA A 83 11.69 -1.19 9.74
CA ALA A 83 12.93 -1.87 9.42
C ALA A 83 13.20 -2.96 10.46
N ILE A 84 13.84 -4.05 10.03
CA ILE A 84 14.26 -5.13 10.92
C ILE A 84 15.78 -5.20 10.90
N LEU A 85 16.36 -5.04 12.07
CA LEU A 85 17.79 -5.10 12.32
C LEU A 85 18.10 -6.31 13.19
N GLN A 86 19.38 -6.59 13.33
CA GLN A 86 19.90 -7.57 14.27
C GLN A 86 21.21 -7.05 14.87
N ASP A 87 21.42 -7.36 16.13
CA ASP A 87 22.69 -7.22 16.82
C ASP A 87 22.99 -8.49 17.62
N VAL A 88 23.99 -8.43 18.50
CA VAL A 88 24.41 -9.56 19.34
C VAL A 88 23.32 -10.07 20.29
N ASP A 89 22.35 -9.22 20.63
CA ASP A 89 21.26 -9.55 21.55
C ASP A 89 20.01 -10.07 20.82
N GLY A 90 20.01 -10.06 19.48
CA GLY A 90 18.95 -10.63 18.64
C GLY A 90 18.27 -9.61 17.73
N VAL A 91 16.99 -9.87 17.42
CA VAL A 91 16.23 -9.10 16.42
C VAL A 91 15.66 -7.81 16.99
N VAL A 92 15.75 -6.73 16.19
CA VAL A 92 15.26 -5.40 16.53
C VAL A 92 14.32 -4.86 15.46
N TYR A 93 13.07 -4.62 15.82
CA TYR A 93 12.10 -3.91 14.99
C TYR A 93 12.18 -2.42 15.26
N VAL A 94 12.51 -1.65 14.22
CA VAL A 94 12.43 -0.20 14.25
C VAL A 94 11.14 0.23 13.55
N ILE A 95 10.22 0.83 14.30
CA ILE A 95 8.87 1.17 13.83
C ILE A 95 8.67 2.67 13.95
N GLY A 96 8.30 3.33 12.84
CA GLY A 96 8.02 4.77 12.82
C GLY A 96 6.71 5.08 12.12
N SER A 97 6.02 6.13 12.57
CA SER A 97 4.77 6.59 11.94
C SER A 97 4.75 8.10 11.83
N ASN A 98 4.10 8.60 10.79
CA ASN A 98 4.07 10.01 10.38
C ASN A 98 3.60 10.99 11.48
N ASP A 99 2.38 10.81 11.99
CA ASP A 99 1.68 11.76 12.86
C ASP A 99 1.02 11.00 14.03
N ARG A 100 1.86 10.49 14.92
CA ARG A 100 1.47 9.77 16.14
C ARG A 100 2.06 10.43 17.38
N THR A 101 1.25 10.45 18.44
CA THR A 101 1.73 10.86 19.77
C THR A 101 2.63 9.79 20.38
N SER A 102 3.37 10.12 21.44
CA SER A 102 4.15 9.13 22.20
C SER A 102 3.27 8.02 22.78
N THR A 103 2.05 8.35 23.21
CA THR A 103 1.06 7.36 23.65
C THR A 103 0.65 6.44 22.51
N ASP A 104 0.33 6.98 21.33
CA ASP A 104 -0.04 6.17 20.15
C ASP A 104 1.08 5.22 19.72
N LEU A 105 2.35 5.64 19.84
CA LEU A 105 3.52 4.82 19.53
C LEU A 105 3.75 3.73 20.59
N THR A 106 3.45 4.03 21.85
CA THR A 106 3.50 3.05 22.94
C THR A 106 2.46 1.96 22.74
N GLU A 107 1.21 2.35 22.43
CA GLU A 107 0.14 1.40 22.11
C GLU A 107 0.44 0.60 20.84
N LEU A 108 1.04 1.22 19.82
CA LEU A 108 1.51 0.51 18.63
C LEU A 108 2.56 -0.55 18.99
N SER A 109 3.52 -0.21 19.84
CA SER A 109 4.56 -1.15 20.29
C SER A 109 3.96 -2.31 21.10
N LYS A 110 2.97 -2.04 21.96
CA LYS A 110 2.25 -3.09 22.70
C LYS A 110 1.48 -4.02 21.76
N PHE A 111 0.80 -3.46 20.75
CA PHE A 111 0.10 -4.23 19.73
C PHE A 111 1.05 -5.19 18.99
N VAL A 112 2.21 -4.71 18.53
CA VAL A 112 3.16 -5.57 17.80
C VAL A 112 3.72 -6.68 18.69
N ARG A 113 4.04 -6.39 19.97
CA ARG A 113 4.47 -7.43 20.93
C ARG A 113 3.40 -8.49 21.14
N SER A 114 2.17 -8.06 21.44
CA SER A 114 1.02 -8.95 21.60
C SER A 114 0.77 -9.80 20.35
N LEU A 115 0.94 -9.22 19.17
CA LEU A 115 0.83 -9.94 17.90
C LEU A 115 1.90 -11.03 17.75
N PHE A 116 3.13 -10.78 18.20
CA PHE A 116 4.20 -11.77 18.19
C PHE A 116 3.93 -12.90 19.19
N ASP A 117 3.45 -12.58 20.39
CA ASP A 117 3.03 -13.59 21.39
C ASP A 117 1.89 -14.48 20.86
N LEU A 118 1.04 -13.92 19.99
CA LEU A 118 -0.08 -14.63 19.41
C LEU A 118 0.26 -15.47 18.17
N VAL A 119 1.45 -15.34 17.58
CA VAL A 119 1.71 -15.87 16.23
C VAL A 119 1.64 -17.40 16.09
N GLN A 120 1.76 -18.13 17.21
CA GLN A 120 1.58 -19.58 17.29
C GLN A 120 0.12 -20.01 17.46
N ASN A 121 -0.80 -19.08 17.70
CA ASN A 121 -2.22 -19.37 17.90
C ASN A 121 -2.93 -19.62 16.55
N PRO A 122 -4.16 -20.17 16.57
CA PRO A 122 -4.96 -20.32 15.36
C PRO A 122 -5.17 -18.99 14.63
N PHE A 123 -5.32 -19.07 13.30
CA PHE A 123 -5.54 -17.94 12.41
C PHE A 123 -6.59 -16.95 12.95
N THR A 124 -7.72 -17.47 13.43
CA THR A 124 -8.85 -16.68 13.93
C THR A 124 -8.45 -15.76 15.08
N ARG A 125 -7.62 -16.22 16.01
CA ARG A 125 -7.19 -15.41 17.17
C ARG A 125 -6.28 -14.26 16.75
N ILE A 126 -5.34 -14.53 15.84
CA ILE A 126 -4.43 -13.52 15.29
C ILE A 126 -5.21 -12.51 14.45
N PHE A 127 -6.14 -13.01 13.62
CA PHE A 127 -6.98 -12.18 12.76
C PHE A 127 -7.90 -11.26 13.57
N HIS A 128 -8.52 -11.76 14.62
CA HIS A 128 -9.36 -10.97 15.53
C HIS A 128 -8.56 -9.88 16.22
N HIS A 129 -7.34 -10.18 16.67
CA HIS A 129 -6.45 -9.19 17.28
C HIS A 129 -6.10 -8.05 16.30
N ILE A 130 -5.81 -8.39 15.04
CA ILE A 130 -5.55 -7.42 13.97
C ILE A 130 -6.79 -6.56 13.67
N ILE A 131 -7.97 -7.19 13.59
CA ILE A 131 -9.25 -6.51 13.32
C ILE A 131 -9.57 -5.53 14.44
N GLU A 132 -9.44 -5.96 15.70
CA GLU A 132 -9.69 -5.14 16.88
C GLU A 132 -8.86 -3.85 16.83
N HIS A 133 -7.54 -3.98 16.61
CA HIS A 133 -6.63 -2.84 16.50
C HIS A 133 -6.99 -1.89 15.35
N ASN A 134 -7.49 -2.42 14.24
CA ASN A 134 -7.75 -1.67 13.01
C ASN A 134 -9.21 -1.26 12.81
N GLN A 135 -10.06 -1.42 13.83
CA GLN A 135 -11.48 -1.04 13.81
C GLN A 135 -11.76 0.35 13.20
N PRO A 136 -11.04 1.44 13.56
CA PRO A 136 -11.32 2.76 13.00
C PRO A 136 -11.15 2.81 11.47
N ARG A 137 -10.10 2.16 10.95
CA ARG A 137 -9.84 2.09 9.51
C ARG A 137 -10.81 1.17 8.78
N ILE A 138 -11.11 0.00 9.35
CA ILE A 138 -12.06 -0.98 8.79
C ILE A 138 -13.44 -0.34 8.63
N ARG A 139 -13.96 0.33 9.66
CA ARG A 139 -15.27 1.03 9.60
C ARG A 139 -15.36 2.04 8.48
N THR A 140 -14.25 2.72 8.19
CA THR A 140 -14.23 3.69 7.09
C THR A 140 -14.43 3.01 5.73
N TYR A 141 -13.87 1.82 5.53
CA TYR A 141 -14.07 1.06 4.30
C TYR A 141 -15.44 0.38 4.25
N LEU A 142 -15.97 -0.10 5.37
CA LEU A 142 -17.35 -0.62 5.44
C LEU A 142 -18.37 0.46 5.02
N ASN A 143 -18.20 1.70 5.51
CA ASN A 143 -19.06 2.82 5.11
C ASN A 143 -18.93 3.19 3.62
N CYS A 144 -17.77 2.97 3.01
CA CYS A 144 -17.60 3.11 1.57
C CYS A 144 -18.33 1.97 0.84
N LEU A 145 -18.15 0.72 1.26
CA LEU A 145 -18.81 -0.43 0.65
C LEU A 145 -20.33 -0.28 0.58
N THR A 146 -20.98 0.15 1.67
CA THR A 146 -22.44 0.37 1.67
C THR A 146 -22.89 1.21 0.48
N LYS A 147 -22.25 2.38 0.29
CA LYS A 147 -22.62 3.33 -0.76
C LYS A 147 -22.30 2.80 -2.15
N GLU A 148 -21.11 2.22 -2.33
CA GLU A 148 -20.69 1.78 -3.66
C GLU A 148 -21.46 0.53 -4.12
N ILE A 149 -21.81 -0.39 -3.21
CA ILE A 149 -22.62 -1.57 -3.53
C ILE A 149 -24.01 -1.14 -3.99
N GLU A 150 -24.67 -0.21 -3.28
CA GLU A 150 -25.98 0.31 -3.65
C GLU A 150 -25.98 0.89 -5.08
N ILE A 151 -24.99 1.73 -5.40
CA ILE A 151 -24.87 2.34 -6.73
C ILE A 151 -24.57 1.29 -7.80
N CYS A 152 -23.69 0.33 -7.52
CA CYS A 152 -23.35 -0.73 -8.46
C CYS A 152 -24.56 -1.63 -8.75
N LEU A 153 -25.32 -2.03 -7.73
CA LEU A 153 -26.55 -2.82 -7.88
C LEU A 153 -27.62 -2.08 -8.67
N GLU A 154 -27.77 -0.77 -8.48
CA GLU A 154 -28.71 0.03 -9.28
C GLU A 154 -28.30 0.03 -10.76
N SER A 155 -27.01 0.21 -11.05
CA SER A 155 -26.50 0.21 -12.43
C SER A 155 -26.69 -1.11 -13.18
N MET A 156 -26.86 -2.22 -12.45
CA MET A 156 -27.15 -3.54 -13.04
C MET A 156 -28.63 -3.73 -13.40
N LYS A 157 -29.54 -2.90 -12.87
CA LYS A 157 -30.97 -3.02 -13.17
C LYS A 157 -31.28 -2.61 -14.62
N ASP A 158 -30.54 -1.64 -15.14
CA ASP A 158 -30.75 -1.03 -16.46
C ASP A 158 -30.22 -1.87 -17.64
N GLN A 159 -29.53 -2.99 -17.39
CA GLN A 159 -28.96 -3.82 -18.45
C GLN A 159 -29.99 -4.84 -18.97
N ALA A 160 -30.52 -4.58 -20.18
CA ALA A 160 -31.60 -5.35 -20.82
C ALA A 160 -31.23 -6.79 -21.27
N ARG A 161 -29.97 -7.20 -21.16
CA ARG A 161 -29.52 -8.59 -21.38
C ARG A 161 -28.52 -8.96 -20.30
N ARG A 162 -28.95 -9.80 -19.36
CA ARG A 162 -28.09 -10.29 -18.27
C ARG A 162 -27.49 -11.64 -18.63
N THR A 163 -26.19 -11.78 -18.45
CA THR A 163 -25.50 -13.07 -18.54
C THR A 163 -25.59 -13.80 -17.20
N VAL A 164 -25.39 -15.12 -17.20
CA VAL A 164 -25.37 -15.94 -15.97
C VAL A 164 -24.34 -15.41 -14.95
N ASN A 165 -23.18 -14.94 -15.41
CA ASN A 165 -22.14 -14.38 -14.54
C ASN A 165 -22.57 -13.06 -13.88
N GLN A 166 -23.38 -12.25 -14.56
CA GLN A 166 -23.89 -11.00 -13.99
C GLN A 166 -24.93 -11.23 -12.89
N GLU A 167 -25.75 -12.29 -12.98
CA GLU A 167 -26.68 -12.63 -11.90
C GLU A 167 -25.94 -13.18 -10.68
N HIS A 168 -24.95 -14.06 -10.83
CA HIS A 168 -24.12 -14.52 -9.71
C HIS A 168 -23.34 -13.39 -9.03
N LEU A 169 -22.79 -12.45 -9.81
CA LEU A 169 -22.13 -11.26 -9.26
C LEU A 169 -23.12 -10.40 -8.46
N LYS A 170 -24.34 -10.21 -8.98
CA LYS A 170 -25.39 -9.45 -8.29
C LYS A 170 -25.81 -10.12 -6.98
N GLU A 171 -26.02 -11.43 -6.97
CA GLU A 171 -26.30 -12.22 -5.76
C GLU A 171 -25.17 -12.05 -4.74
N SER A 172 -23.92 -12.19 -5.17
CA SER A 172 -22.74 -12.00 -4.33
C SER A 172 -22.67 -10.61 -3.71
N LEU A 173 -23.04 -9.57 -4.46
CA LEU A 173 -23.08 -8.19 -3.99
C LEU A 173 -24.23 -7.93 -3.01
N ILE A 174 -25.40 -8.56 -3.20
CA ILE A 174 -26.53 -8.50 -2.26
C ILE A 174 -26.13 -9.15 -0.93
N GLU A 175 -25.49 -10.32 -0.97
CA GLU A 175 -25.01 -10.98 0.23
C GLU A 175 -23.90 -10.16 0.92
N LEU A 176 -22.98 -9.56 0.15
CA LEU A 176 -21.97 -8.64 0.70
C LEU A 176 -22.64 -7.45 1.40
N GLN A 177 -23.69 -6.87 0.80
CA GLN A 177 -24.47 -5.79 1.38
C GLN A 177 -25.07 -6.20 2.73
N ASN A 178 -25.62 -7.41 2.83
CA ASN A 178 -26.19 -7.94 4.06
C ASN A 178 -25.12 -8.13 5.15
N CYS A 179 -23.96 -8.70 4.81
CA CYS A 179 -22.83 -8.83 5.73
C CYS A 179 -22.35 -7.46 6.23
N VAL A 180 -22.20 -6.47 5.34
CA VAL A 180 -21.79 -5.11 5.72
C VAL A 180 -22.82 -4.45 6.64
N ALA A 181 -24.11 -4.61 6.34
CA ALA A 181 -25.19 -4.09 7.18
C ALA A 181 -25.24 -4.77 8.57
N HIS A 182 -24.91 -6.06 8.65
CA HIS A 182 -24.73 -6.75 9.93
C HIS A 182 -23.57 -6.15 10.72
N ALA A 183 -22.38 -6.03 10.11
CA ALA A 183 -21.20 -5.44 10.75
C ALA A 183 -21.42 -4.00 11.23
N GLN A 184 -22.21 -3.20 10.50
CA GLN A 184 -22.57 -1.84 10.91
C GLN A 184 -23.52 -1.82 12.11
N ARG A 185 -24.46 -2.76 12.22
CA ARG A 185 -25.34 -2.89 13.40
C ARG A 185 -24.57 -3.36 14.63
N ALA A 186 -23.63 -4.29 14.44
CA ALA A 186 -22.79 -4.85 15.50
C ALA A 186 -21.84 -3.83 16.17
N ILE A 187 -21.79 -2.56 15.71
CA ILE A 187 -20.94 -1.52 16.32
C ILE A 187 -21.26 -1.27 17.79
N HIS A 188 -22.55 -1.39 18.17
CA HIS A 188 -23.06 -1.17 19.51
C HIS A 188 -23.10 -2.43 20.39
N GLU A 189 -22.70 -3.58 19.83
CA GLU A 189 -22.68 -4.86 20.51
C GLU A 189 -21.39 -5.05 21.32
N GLN A 190 -21.31 -6.20 22.00
CA GLN A 190 -20.09 -6.63 22.70
C GLN A 190 -18.89 -6.70 21.75
N ILE A 191 -17.69 -6.62 22.32
CA ILE A 191 -16.46 -6.50 21.54
C ILE A 191 -16.24 -7.71 20.63
N GLU A 192 -16.55 -8.92 21.11
CA GLU A 192 -16.42 -10.16 20.34
C GLU A 192 -17.35 -10.16 19.11
N GLU A 193 -18.63 -9.84 19.31
CA GLU A 193 -19.64 -9.81 18.23
C GLU A 193 -19.25 -8.81 17.14
N ARG A 194 -18.77 -7.64 17.55
CA ARG A 194 -18.29 -6.60 16.64
C ARG A 194 -17.08 -7.05 15.82
N ILE A 195 -16.15 -7.77 16.44
CA ILE A 195 -14.96 -8.31 15.77
C ILE A 195 -15.37 -9.40 14.79
N ASN A 196 -16.22 -10.34 15.21
CA ASN A 196 -16.73 -11.44 14.39
C ASN A 196 -17.44 -10.90 13.14
N ALA A 197 -18.36 -9.95 13.29
CA ALA A 197 -19.08 -9.38 12.15
C ALA A 197 -18.14 -8.68 11.15
N CYS A 198 -17.06 -8.04 11.62
CA CYS A 198 -16.04 -7.48 10.73
C CYS A 198 -15.21 -8.57 10.05
N ALA A 199 -14.87 -9.65 10.77
CA ALA A 199 -14.15 -10.80 10.24
C ALA A 199 -14.95 -11.48 9.12
N ASP A 200 -16.25 -11.71 9.34
CA ASP A 200 -17.15 -12.33 8.37
C ASP A 200 -17.20 -11.56 7.04
N VAL A 201 -17.29 -10.23 7.10
CA VAL A 201 -17.23 -9.39 5.89
C VAL A 201 -15.90 -9.59 5.14
N ILE A 202 -14.78 -9.59 5.85
CA ILE A 202 -13.46 -9.73 5.23
C ILE A 202 -13.28 -11.13 4.63
N MET A 203 -13.71 -12.18 5.35
CA MET A 203 -13.69 -13.57 4.87
C MET A 203 -14.58 -13.73 3.63
N TYR A 204 -15.79 -13.19 3.66
CA TYR A 204 -16.70 -13.23 2.54
C TYR A 204 -16.13 -12.52 1.29
N ILE A 205 -15.50 -11.34 1.47
CA ILE A 205 -14.77 -10.66 0.38
C ILE A 205 -13.62 -11.51 -0.16
N HIS A 206 -12.89 -12.21 0.71
CA HIS A 206 -11.83 -13.11 0.29
C HIS A 206 -12.39 -14.23 -0.59
N ASP A 207 -13.47 -14.88 -0.15
CA ASP A 207 -14.12 -16.00 -0.83
C ASP A 207 -14.71 -15.62 -2.19
N ILE A 208 -15.39 -14.47 -2.30
CA ILE A 208 -15.91 -14.00 -3.58
C ILE A 208 -14.78 -13.81 -4.59
N GLN A 209 -13.63 -13.30 -4.14
CA GLN A 209 -12.50 -13.04 -5.03
C GLN A 209 -11.72 -14.29 -5.42
N THR A 210 -11.70 -15.33 -4.58
CA THR A 210 -11.08 -16.62 -4.93
C THR A 210 -11.99 -17.46 -5.84
N LYS A 211 -13.32 -17.29 -5.74
CA LYS A 211 -14.31 -17.96 -6.61
C LYS A 211 -14.46 -17.35 -8.02
N GLY A 212 -13.59 -16.42 -8.43
CA GLY A 212 -13.55 -15.86 -9.79
C GLY A 212 -14.35 -14.56 -10.00
N HIS A 213 -15.27 -14.19 -9.11
CA HIS A 213 -16.05 -12.95 -9.24
C HIS A 213 -15.21 -11.67 -9.14
N GLY A 214 -13.96 -11.76 -8.67
CA GLY A 214 -13.00 -10.66 -8.72
C GLY A 214 -12.68 -10.21 -10.16
N GLU A 215 -12.67 -11.14 -11.11
CA GLU A 215 -12.46 -10.86 -12.53
C GLU A 215 -13.71 -10.21 -13.15
N ASP A 216 -14.90 -10.71 -12.83
CA ASP A 216 -16.17 -10.11 -13.26
C ASP A 216 -16.27 -8.63 -12.81
N MET A 217 -15.89 -8.34 -11.56
CA MET A 217 -15.81 -6.97 -11.06
C MET A 217 -14.76 -6.12 -11.79
N PHE A 218 -13.63 -6.72 -12.19
CA PHE A 218 -12.59 -6.04 -12.96
C PHE A 218 -13.09 -5.68 -14.36
N LEU A 219 -13.78 -6.61 -15.02
CA LEU A 219 -14.42 -6.39 -16.32
C LEU A 219 -15.52 -5.32 -16.22
N ALA A 220 -16.40 -5.39 -15.22
CA ALA A 220 -17.43 -4.38 -14.97
C ALA A 220 -16.86 -2.97 -14.74
N SER A 221 -15.69 -2.87 -14.09
CA SER A 221 -14.98 -1.59 -13.92
C SER A 221 -14.42 -1.02 -15.23
N ARG A 222 -14.23 -1.85 -16.28
CA ARG A 222 -13.72 -1.44 -17.60
C ARG A 222 -14.85 -1.21 -18.61
N GLU A 223 -15.91 -2.02 -18.55
CA GLU A 223 -17.03 -2.04 -19.52
C GLU A 223 -18.10 -0.97 -19.27
N ALA A 224 -18.06 -0.27 -18.13
CA ALA A 224 -18.90 0.90 -17.90
C ALA A 224 -18.59 1.99 -18.95
N THR A 225 -19.40 2.01 -20.00
CA THR A 225 -19.32 2.88 -21.18
C THR A 225 -19.08 4.35 -20.80
N ILE A 226 -18.08 4.96 -21.46
CA ILE A 226 -17.72 6.40 -21.47
C ILE A 226 -17.06 6.95 -20.18
N ASN A 227 -17.10 6.25 -19.06
CA ASN A 227 -16.28 6.58 -17.89
C ASN A 227 -16.21 5.33 -17.00
N PRO A 228 -15.02 4.75 -16.70
CA PRO A 228 -14.94 3.60 -15.80
C PRO A 228 -15.65 4.00 -14.50
N SER A 229 -16.81 3.40 -14.23
CA SER A 229 -17.74 3.97 -13.26
C SER A 229 -17.00 4.11 -11.94
N LYS A 230 -16.89 5.36 -11.49
CA LYS A 230 -16.23 5.70 -10.23
C LYS A 230 -16.69 4.77 -9.08
N PRO A 231 -17.99 4.37 -9.01
CA PRO A 231 -18.46 3.39 -8.04
C PRO A 231 -17.78 2.02 -8.12
N TRP A 232 -17.71 1.40 -9.31
CA TRP A 232 -17.07 0.09 -9.48
C TRP A 232 -15.60 0.09 -9.06
N ARG A 233 -14.88 1.16 -9.37
CA ARG A 233 -13.48 1.34 -8.93
C ARG A 233 -13.37 1.46 -7.42
N GLN A 234 -14.23 2.26 -6.79
CA GLN A 234 -14.23 2.49 -5.35
C GLN A 234 -14.67 1.25 -4.55
N LEU A 235 -15.60 0.47 -5.10
CA LEU A 235 -16.01 -0.83 -4.58
C LEU A 235 -14.82 -1.79 -4.53
N ARG A 236 -14.14 -2.00 -5.67
CA ARG A 236 -12.93 -2.84 -5.74
C ARG A 236 -11.83 -2.36 -4.80
N HIS A 237 -11.60 -1.05 -4.73
CA HIS A 237 -10.62 -0.48 -3.81
C HIS A 237 -10.94 -0.83 -2.35
N SER A 238 -12.17 -0.61 -1.92
CA SER A 238 -12.60 -0.86 -0.54
C SER A 238 -12.52 -2.36 -0.20
N MET A 239 -12.95 -3.23 -1.11
CA MET A 239 -12.82 -4.68 -0.95
C MET A 239 -11.37 -5.13 -0.84
N ALA A 240 -10.49 -4.63 -1.73
CA ALA A 240 -9.07 -4.97 -1.70
C ALA A 240 -8.39 -4.53 -0.39
N ARG A 241 -8.78 -3.36 0.15
CA ARG A 241 -8.28 -2.86 1.44
C ARG A 241 -8.74 -3.69 2.63
N LEU A 242 -9.95 -4.24 2.58
CA LEU A 242 -10.47 -5.13 3.61
C LEU A 242 -9.85 -6.53 3.53
N LYS A 243 -9.82 -7.16 2.35
CA LYS A 243 -9.13 -8.44 2.12
C LYS A 243 -7.66 -8.40 2.52
N ALA A 244 -7.00 -7.25 2.40
CA ALA A 244 -5.61 -7.11 2.79
C ALA A 244 -5.34 -7.51 4.25
N TYR A 245 -6.31 -7.43 5.16
CA TYR A 245 -6.15 -7.93 6.53
C TYR A 245 -5.99 -9.45 6.56
N HIS A 246 -6.85 -10.20 5.87
CA HIS A 246 -6.72 -11.66 5.72
C HIS A 246 -5.34 -12.06 5.19
N VAL A 247 -4.93 -11.43 4.08
CA VAL A 247 -3.62 -11.69 3.46
C VAL A 247 -2.46 -11.31 4.38
N SER A 248 -2.60 -10.24 5.18
CA SER A 248 -1.56 -9.82 6.12
C SER A 248 -1.43 -10.81 7.27
N THR A 249 -2.54 -11.31 7.81
CA THR A 249 -2.53 -12.36 8.84
C THR A 249 -1.81 -13.61 8.36
N HIS A 250 -2.17 -14.12 7.17
CA HIS A 250 -1.49 -15.27 6.57
C HIS A 250 0.01 -15.03 6.37
N SER A 251 0.38 -13.84 5.86
CA SER A 251 1.80 -13.50 5.65
C SER A 251 2.59 -13.46 6.96
N ILE A 252 1.98 -13.01 8.06
CA ILE A 252 2.63 -12.95 9.38
C ILE A 252 2.82 -14.36 9.95
N ILE A 253 1.78 -15.20 9.90
CA ILE A 253 1.86 -16.62 10.31
C ILE A 253 2.92 -17.36 9.50
N SER A 254 2.91 -17.15 8.18
CA SER A 254 3.85 -17.81 7.27
C SER A 254 5.29 -17.34 7.50
N ALA A 255 5.49 -16.05 7.77
CA ALA A 255 6.80 -15.52 8.14
C ALA A 255 7.31 -16.14 9.45
N HIS A 256 6.47 -16.32 10.46
CA HIS A 256 6.86 -17.01 11.69
C HIS A 256 7.27 -18.47 11.45
N ARG A 257 6.50 -19.21 10.64
CA ARG A 257 6.88 -20.59 10.26
C ARG A 257 8.24 -20.64 9.54
N CYS A 258 8.56 -19.61 8.77
CA CYS A 258 9.81 -19.54 8.01
C CYS A 258 10.98 -19.03 8.83
N TRP A 259 10.74 -18.08 9.73
CA TRP A 259 11.76 -17.37 10.49
C TRP A 259 11.26 -17.13 11.92
N PRO A 260 11.16 -18.17 12.76
CA PRO A 260 10.68 -18.03 14.15
C PRO A 260 11.46 -16.99 14.95
N GLN A 261 12.78 -16.89 14.69
CA GLN A 261 13.68 -15.92 15.31
C GLN A 261 13.28 -14.44 15.08
N LEU A 262 12.46 -14.15 14.06
CA LEU A 262 11.93 -12.81 13.85
C LEU A 262 10.86 -12.43 14.88
N PHE A 263 10.35 -13.37 15.66
CA PHE A 263 9.27 -13.18 16.62
C PHE A 263 9.75 -13.41 18.06
N ASP A 264 10.62 -14.40 18.25
CA ASP A 264 11.12 -14.79 19.57
C ASP A 264 12.03 -13.72 20.19
N GLY A 265 11.60 -13.15 21.33
CA GLY A 265 12.40 -12.17 22.08
C GLY A 265 12.67 -10.86 21.35
N ALA A 266 11.94 -10.58 20.27
CA ALA A 266 12.20 -9.42 19.42
C ALA A 266 12.04 -8.09 20.17
N ARG A 267 13.05 -7.23 20.09
CA ARG A 267 13.01 -5.88 20.66
C ARG A 267 12.30 -4.93 19.71
N ILE A 268 11.54 -4.00 20.27
CA ILE A 268 10.82 -2.99 19.49
C ILE A 268 11.28 -1.60 19.91
N ILE A 269 11.78 -0.85 18.92
CA ILE A 269 12.15 0.56 19.03
C ILE A 269 11.13 1.38 18.25
N ALA A 270 10.35 2.18 18.98
CA ALA A 270 9.45 3.14 18.37
C ALA A 270 10.17 4.47 18.07
N VAL A 271 10.15 4.88 16.81
CA VAL A 271 10.72 6.15 16.36
C VAL A 271 9.67 7.26 16.53
N PRO A 272 9.97 8.34 17.28
CA PRO A 272 9.07 9.47 17.42
C PRO A 272 8.71 10.10 16.06
N SER A 273 7.44 10.47 15.89
CA SER A 273 7.00 11.24 14.72
C SER A 273 7.75 12.57 14.60
N SER A 274 8.02 13.01 13.37
CA SER A 274 8.69 14.30 13.13
C SER A 274 7.79 15.48 13.49
N THR A 275 8.39 16.57 13.96
CA THR A 275 7.68 17.83 14.11
C THR A 275 7.30 18.40 12.74
N SER A 276 6.03 18.76 12.60
CA SER A 276 5.51 19.39 11.38
C SER A 276 6.06 20.81 11.20
N TYR A 277 6.35 21.17 9.95
CA TYR A 277 6.68 22.55 9.61
C TYR A 277 5.43 23.43 9.56
N PRO A 278 5.51 24.70 9.98
CA PRO A 278 4.48 25.67 9.64
C PRO A 278 4.44 25.85 8.11
N ASN A 279 3.32 26.32 7.57
CA ASN A 279 3.16 26.52 6.12
C ASN A 279 4.35 27.33 5.53
N PRO A 280 5.20 26.69 4.70
CA PRO A 280 6.44 27.27 4.19
C PRO A 280 6.21 28.38 3.16
N LEU A 281 4.99 28.54 2.65
CA LEU A 281 4.60 29.50 1.61
C LEU A 281 3.74 30.66 2.13
N LYS A 282 3.30 30.65 3.40
CA LYS A 282 2.35 31.63 3.97
C LYS A 282 2.75 33.11 3.82
N LYS A 283 4.05 33.42 3.70
CA LYS A 283 4.56 34.80 3.56
C LYS A 283 4.62 35.29 2.10
N ASN A 284 4.38 34.42 1.11
CA ASN A 284 4.48 34.79 -0.30
C ASN A 284 3.12 35.30 -0.79
N LYS A 285 3.01 36.62 -0.88
CA LYS A 285 1.84 37.29 -1.50
C LYS A 285 1.89 37.02 -3.01
N MET A 286 0.81 36.44 -3.55
CA MET A 286 0.54 36.23 -4.98
C MET A 286 1.32 35.05 -5.62
N ALA A 287 0.76 33.85 -5.51
CA ALA A 287 1.24 32.66 -6.26
C ALA A 287 0.41 32.52 -7.53
N THR A 288 0.85 33.12 -8.63
CA THR A 288 0.29 32.88 -9.97
C THR A 288 1.12 31.85 -10.72
N ALA A 289 0.50 31.13 -11.67
CA ALA A 289 1.24 30.24 -12.56
C ALA A 289 2.31 31.02 -13.34
N HIS A 290 1.99 32.25 -13.76
CA HIS A 290 2.91 33.14 -14.48
C HIS A 290 4.21 33.42 -13.70
N ASP A 291 4.08 33.74 -12.41
CA ASP A 291 5.22 34.04 -11.54
C ASP A 291 6.04 32.78 -11.22
N MET A 292 5.37 31.66 -10.94
CA MET A 292 6.04 30.40 -10.61
C MET A 292 6.82 29.87 -11.80
N LEU A 293 6.27 29.92 -13.01
CA LEU A 293 6.95 29.50 -14.23
C LEU A 293 8.22 30.31 -14.50
N GLY A 294 8.18 31.63 -14.30
CA GLY A 294 9.38 32.49 -14.42
C GLY A 294 10.55 32.10 -13.49
N ARG A 295 10.29 31.28 -12.46
CA ARG A 295 11.32 30.72 -11.56
C ARG A 295 11.60 29.23 -11.78
N MET A 296 10.75 28.53 -12.53
CA MET A 296 10.82 27.09 -12.73
C MET A 296 11.56 26.71 -14.02
N VAL A 297 11.46 27.54 -15.06
CA VAL A 297 12.05 27.25 -16.38
C VAL A 297 13.10 28.28 -16.81
N PRO A 298 14.00 27.91 -17.74
CA PRO A 298 14.94 28.85 -18.36
C PRO A 298 14.22 29.98 -19.12
N PRO A 299 14.80 31.20 -19.20
CA PRO A 299 14.18 32.37 -19.84
C PRO A 299 13.60 32.13 -21.23
N GLU A 300 14.27 31.31 -22.04
CA GLU A 300 13.88 30.95 -23.40
C GLU A 300 12.57 30.15 -23.49
N GLU A 301 12.20 29.41 -22.44
CA GLU A 301 10.95 28.62 -22.38
C GLU A 301 9.81 29.35 -21.66
N VAL A 302 10.11 30.43 -20.93
CA VAL A 302 9.15 31.07 -20.00
C VAL A 302 7.85 31.48 -20.69
N GLU A 303 7.92 32.17 -21.82
CA GLU A 303 6.72 32.68 -22.51
C GLU A 303 5.86 31.55 -23.11
N LEU A 304 6.50 30.50 -23.63
CA LEU A 304 5.80 29.30 -24.11
C LEU A 304 5.00 28.65 -22.97
N ARG A 305 5.64 28.42 -21.82
CA ARG A 305 4.97 27.79 -20.67
C ARG A 305 3.90 28.68 -20.05
N ARG A 306 4.09 30.00 -20.09
CA ARG A 306 3.07 30.97 -19.66
C ARG A 306 1.83 30.90 -20.54
N ALA A 307 2.01 30.75 -21.86
CA ALA A 307 0.89 30.52 -22.76
C ALA A 307 0.16 29.20 -22.44
N ASP A 308 0.90 28.10 -22.19
CA ASP A 308 0.29 26.84 -21.76
C ASP A 308 -0.53 27.02 -20.48
N ALA A 309 0.03 27.69 -19.47
CA ALA A 309 -0.66 27.96 -18.20
C ALA A 309 -1.87 28.87 -18.36
N GLN A 310 -1.86 29.80 -19.33
CA GLN A 310 -3.02 30.60 -19.66
C GLN A 310 -4.19 29.74 -20.13
N THR A 311 -3.92 28.66 -20.89
CA THR A 311 -4.98 27.71 -21.31
C THR A 311 -5.58 26.96 -20.11
N MET A 312 -4.80 26.74 -19.05
CA MET A 312 -5.24 26.09 -17.82
C MET A 312 -6.06 27.01 -16.91
N GLN A 313 -6.09 28.32 -17.15
CA GLN A 313 -6.93 29.25 -16.37
C GLN A 313 -8.43 28.99 -16.54
N ARG A 314 -8.84 28.30 -17.62
CA ARG A 314 -10.23 27.82 -17.78
C ARG A 314 -10.68 26.88 -16.64
N PHE A 315 -9.73 26.22 -15.98
CA PHE A 315 -9.94 25.36 -14.81
C PHE A 315 -9.57 26.06 -13.49
N GLY A 316 -9.36 27.37 -13.51
CA GLY A 316 -9.06 28.17 -12.33
C GLY A 316 -7.70 27.87 -11.69
N LEU A 317 -6.67 27.54 -12.48
CA LEU A 317 -5.34 27.17 -11.98
C LEU A 317 -4.79 28.16 -10.94
N ASP A 318 -4.83 29.47 -11.20
CA ASP A 318 -4.30 30.47 -10.25
C ASP A 318 -5.12 30.53 -8.94
N LYS A 319 -6.43 30.32 -9.02
CA LYS A 319 -7.29 30.22 -7.84
C LYS A 319 -6.91 28.99 -7.01
N ILE A 320 -6.72 27.83 -7.66
CA ILE A 320 -6.30 26.58 -7.00
C ILE A 320 -4.92 26.78 -6.33
N LEU A 321 -3.97 27.42 -7.01
CA LEU A 321 -2.65 27.73 -6.46
C LEU A 321 -2.73 28.62 -5.23
N LEU A 322 -3.50 29.71 -5.31
CA LEU A 322 -3.66 30.66 -4.21
C LEU A 322 -4.23 29.97 -2.98
N GLU A 323 -5.29 29.17 -3.16
CA GLU A 323 -5.91 28.40 -2.08
C GLU A 323 -4.92 27.37 -1.51
N ALA A 324 -4.26 26.58 -2.36
CA ALA A 324 -3.34 25.52 -1.94
C ALA A 324 -2.10 26.05 -1.20
N CYS A 325 -1.59 27.23 -1.59
CA CYS A 325 -0.46 27.88 -0.93
C CYS A 325 -0.86 28.58 0.37
N GLY A 326 -2.09 29.10 0.47
CA GLY A 326 -2.61 29.81 1.64
C GLY A 326 -3.15 28.92 2.77
N GLN A 327 -3.33 27.62 2.52
CA GLN A 327 -3.90 26.67 3.49
C GLN A 327 -3.11 26.62 4.80
N LYS A 328 -3.79 26.90 5.94
CA LYS A 328 -3.19 26.72 7.28
C LYS A 328 -2.86 25.27 7.59
N THR A 329 -3.59 24.33 7.00
CA THR A 329 -3.41 22.88 7.14
C THR A 329 -2.27 22.32 6.29
N PHE A 330 -1.58 23.17 5.51
CA PHE A 330 -0.36 22.80 4.82
C PHE A 330 0.80 22.78 5.82
N THR A 331 0.93 21.64 6.50
CA THR A 331 1.92 21.38 7.54
C THR A 331 2.79 20.20 7.13
N PRO A 332 3.91 20.44 6.41
CA PRO A 332 4.77 19.36 5.95
C PRO A 332 5.37 18.54 7.09
N LEU A 333 5.43 17.22 6.92
CA LEU A 333 5.96 16.24 7.87
C LEU A 333 6.79 15.16 7.16
N VAL A 334 7.64 14.47 7.90
CA VAL A 334 8.45 13.37 7.39
C VAL A 334 7.56 12.12 7.33
N HIS A 335 7.59 11.42 6.19
CA HIS A 335 6.87 10.16 6.03
C HIS A 335 7.60 8.99 6.70
N GLY A 336 6.87 7.94 7.05
CA GLY A 336 7.29 6.88 7.97
C GLY A 336 8.44 6.07 7.43
N GLU A 337 8.44 5.78 6.12
CA GLU A 337 9.56 5.12 5.45
C GLU A 337 10.85 5.97 5.54
N VAL A 338 10.75 7.28 5.37
CA VAL A 338 11.89 8.22 5.47
C VAL A 338 12.35 8.38 6.91
N LEU A 339 11.40 8.46 7.85
CA LEU A 339 11.64 8.60 9.28
C LEU A 339 12.41 7.39 9.84
N VAL A 340 11.97 6.17 9.47
CA VAL A 340 12.64 4.93 9.88
C VAL A 340 14.01 4.81 9.25
N HIS A 341 14.16 5.09 7.95
CA HIS A 341 15.47 5.06 7.30
C HIS A 341 16.47 6.02 7.95
N ASP A 342 16.06 7.27 8.19
CA ASP A 342 16.92 8.28 8.81
C ASP A 342 17.39 7.86 10.21
N PHE A 343 16.47 7.31 11.02
CA PHE A 343 16.79 6.77 12.34
C PHE A 343 17.74 5.57 12.26
N VAL A 344 17.43 4.58 11.42
CA VAL A 344 18.26 3.37 11.25
C VAL A 344 19.66 3.75 10.79
N ARG A 345 19.78 4.65 9.82
CA ARG A 345 21.08 5.13 9.32
C ARG A 345 21.92 5.75 10.44
N ALA A 346 21.30 6.52 11.34
CA ALA A 346 22.01 7.07 12.50
C ALA A 346 22.46 5.97 13.47
N GLN A 347 21.62 4.96 13.73
CA GLN A 347 21.98 3.84 14.61
C GLN A 347 23.12 2.98 14.04
N LEU A 348 23.11 2.68 12.73
CA LEU A 348 24.18 1.93 12.07
C LEU A 348 25.53 2.66 12.05
N LEU A 349 25.55 3.98 12.25
CA LEU A 349 26.77 4.76 12.42
C LEU A 349 27.25 4.79 13.88
N GLU A 350 26.33 4.62 14.84
CA GLU A 350 26.63 4.60 16.28
C GLU A 350 27.09 3.20 16.75
N ASP A 351 26.60 2.13 16.11
CA ASP A 351 26.88 0.74 16.49
C ASP A 351 27.28 -0.12 15.28
N GLU A 352 28.55 -0.54 15.24
CA GLU A 352 29.11 -1.38 14.18
C GLU A 352 28.60 -2.83 14.21
N ASN A 353 28.05 -3.29 15.34
CA ASN A 353 27.48 -4.64 15.45
C ASN A 353 26.03 -4.71 14.99
N LEU A 354 25.37 -3.56 14.82
CA LEU A 354 24.01 -3.47 14.33
C LEU A 354 24.01 -3.59 12.80
N THR A 355 23.22 -4.53 12.29
CA THR A 355 23.09 -4.77 10.84
C THR A 355 21.63 -4.96 10.46
N TYR A 356 21.30 -4.80 9.18
CA TYR A 356 20.01 -5.26 8.70
C TYR A 356 19.91 -6.77 8.83
N TRP A 357 18.74 -7.26 9.27
CA TRP A 357 18.52 -8.68 9.39
C TRP A 357 18.74 -9.37 8.04
N ASN A 358 19.54 -10.44 8.05
CA ASN A 358 19.97 -11.18 6.86
C ASN A 358 20.64 -10.32 5.75
N ASN A 359 21.22 -9.17 6.12
CA ASN A 359 21.74 -8.16 5.18
C ASN A 359 20.73 -7.59 4.18
N TRP A 360 19.43 -7.83 4.38
CA TRP A 360 18.36 -7.30 3.53
C TRP A 360 18.02 -5.87 3.94
N ARG A 361 18.74 -4.92 3.34
CA ARG A 361 18.58 -3.48 3.57
C ARG A 361 17.25 -2.99 3.03
N TYR A 362 16.19 -3.15 3.83
CA TYR A 362 14.82 -2.85 3.41
C TYR A 362 14.06 -2.10 4.50
N VAL A 363 13.31 -1.07 4.08
CA VAL A 363 12.28 -0.42 4.90
C VAL A 363 10.93 -0.72 4.26
N GLY A 364 10.12 -1.51 4.95
CA GLY A 364 8.74 -1.78 4.55
C GLY A 364 7.80 -0.68 5.01
N SER A 365 6.67 -0.52 4.32
CA SER A 365 5.70 0.53 4.62
C SER A 365 4.26 0.07 4.43
N SER A 366 3.35 0.63 5.26
CA SER A 366 1.92 0.27 5.28
C SER A 366 1.23 0.52 3.93
N LYS A 367 1.80 1.42 3.14
CA LYS A 367 1.38 1.82 1.79
C LYS A 367 2.59 1.90 0.85
N PRO A 368 2.40 1.73 -0.46
CA PRO A 368 3.44 2.04 -1.44
C PRO A 368 3.98 3.45 -1.22
N THR A 369 5.26 3.70 -1.51
CA THR A 369 5.85 5.01 -1.24
C THR A 369 5.18 6.09 -2.09
N CYS A 370 5.06 7.31 -1.56
CA CYS A 370 4.62 8.42 -2.39
C CYS A 370 5.68 8.83 -3.41
N ARG A 371 5.31 9.64 -4.41
CA ARG A 371 6.24 10.12 -5.44
C ARG A 371 7.45 10.84 -4.86
N LEU A 372 7.27 11.64 -3.80
CA LEU A 372 8.37 12.37 -3.15
C LEU A 372 9.29 11.46 -2.35
N CYS A 373 8.75 10.43 -1.70
CA CYS A 373 9.56 9.39 -1.06
C CYS A 373 10.34 8.60 -2.10
N ALA A 374 9.73 8.24 -3.23
CA ALA A 374 10.42 7.57 -4.33
C ALA A 374 11.59 8.41 -4.88
N TYR A 375 11.40 9.72 -5.04
CA TYR A 375 12.49 10.61 -5.43
C TYR A 375 13.55 10.78 -4.36
N TYR A 376 13.20 10.72 -3.08
CA TYR A 376 14.17 10.74 -1.99
C TYR A 376 15.05 9.49 -2.01
N PHE A 377 14.43 8.30 -2.06
CA PHE A 377 15.15 7.02 -2.07
C PHE A 377 15.90 6.77 -3.39
N SER A 378 15.51 7.38 -4.51
CA SER A 378 16.33 7.33 -5.73
C SER A 378 17.66 8.08 -5.60
N GLN A 379 17.79 8.98 -4.62
CA GLN A 379 19.04 9.69 -4.32
C GLN A 379 19.86 9.01 -3.21
N ILE A 380 19.29 8.02 -2.52
CA ILE A 380 19.93 7.30 -1.40
C ILE A 380 19.77 5.80 -1.66
N THR A 381 20.76 5.21 -2.32
CA THR A 381 20.72 3.83 -2.82
C THR A 381 21.24 2.81 -1.81
N ASP A 382 21.37 3.18 -0.53
CA ASP A 382 21.88 2.29 0.53
C ASP A 382 20.79 1.35 1.10
N VAL A 383 19.53 1.58 0.73
CA VAL A 383 18.36 0.85 1.22
C VAL A 383 17.33 0.69 0.10
N MET A 384 16.59 -0.41 0.14
CA MET A 384 15.39 -0.62 -0.68
C MET A 384 14.13 -0.24 0.08
N VAL A 385 13.13 0.22 -0.65
CA VAL A 385 11.80 0.54 -0.12
C VAL A 385 10.73 -0.05 -1.00
N ARG A 386 9.49 -0.10 -0.48
CA ARG A 386 8.34 -0.53 -1.26
C ARG A 386 8.19 0.33 -2.52
N GLU A 387 7.81 -0.28 -3.64
CA GLU A 387 7.58 0.45 -4.88
C GLU A 387 6.54 1.57 -4.72
N SER A 388 6.63 2.58 -5.58
CA SER A 388 5.82 3.80 -5.51
C SER A 388 4.47 3.65 -6.20
N HIS A 389 3.39 4.13 -5.58
CA HIS A 389 2.09 4.27 -6.27
C HIS A 389 2.04 5.53 -7.16
N GLY A 390 3.07 6.40 -7.11
CA GLY A 390 3.21 7.56 -7.99
C GLY A 390 2.39 8.82 -7.64
N ASN A 391 1.65 8.84 -6.53
CA ASN A 391 0.85 10.02 -6.15
C ASN A 391 1.71 11.03 -5.40
N LEU A 392 1.45 12.32 -5.65
CA LEU A 392 2.14 13.42 -5.01
C LEU A 392 1.44 13.78 -3.68
N TYR A 393 2.19 13.74 -2.58
CA TYR A 393 1.70 14.17 -1.27
C TYR A 393 2.41 15.46 -0.86
N ALA A 394 1.73 16.59 -1.01
CA ALA A 394 2.35 17.90 -0.83
C ALA A 394 2.87 18.16 0.59
N LYS A 395 2.30 17.49 1.62
CA LYS A 395 2.70 17.61 3.03
C LYS A 395 3.97 16.81 3.38
N TRP A 396 4.81 16.50 2.40
CA TRP A 396 6.09 15.82 2.64
C TRP A 396 7.21 16.82 2.96
N ARG A 397 8.16 16.43 3.81
CA ARG A 397 9.44 17.12 3.98
C ARG A 397 10.58 16.12 4.17
N ALA A 398 11.81 16.58 3.89
CA ALA A 398 13.03 15.86 4.20
C ALA A 398 13.29 15.80 5.72
N PRO A 399 14.04 14.78 6.20
CA PRO A 399 14.36 14.63 7.62
C PRO A 399 15.21 15.78 8.18
N ASP A 400 15.22 15.87 9.50
CA ASP A 400 16.04 16.85 10.23
C ASP A 400 17.51 16.41 10.22
N VAL A 401 18.43 17.37 10.18
CA VAL A 401 19.87 17.12 10.14
C VAL A 401 20.57 17.98 11.17
N HIS A 402 21.62 17.43 11.78
CA HIS A 402 22.26 18.02 12.96
C HIS A 402 23.74 18.37 12.72
N ASP A 403 24.31 17.96 11.59
CA ASP A 403 25.69 18.23 11.20
C ASP A 403 25.79 18.84 9.79
N ALA A 404 26.94 19.48 9.49
CA ALA A 404 27.18 20.15 8.22
C ALA A 404 27.27 19.20 7.01
N GLY A 405 27.65 17.94 7.21
CA GLY A 405 27.64 16.91 6.18
C GLY A 405 26.21 16.53 5.80
N GLY A 406 25.38 16.20 6.78
CA GLY A 406 23.95 15.94 6.63
C GLY A 406 23.20 17.11 5.99
N ALA A 407 23.50 18.35 6.39
CA ALA A 407 22.92 19.55 5.78
C ALA A 407 23.23 19.65 4.28
N ARG A 408 24.49 19.49 3.88
CA ARG A 408 24.91 19.52 2.46
C ARG A 408 24.25 18.40 1.65
N GLN A 409 24.18 17.20 2.21
CA GLN A 409 23.55 16.07 1.54
C GLN A 409 22.03 16.27 1.37
N ARG A 410 21.34 16.75 2.41
CA ARG A 410 19.91 17.08 2.34
C ARG A 410 19.63 18.15 1.30
N GLU A 411 20.46 19.19 1.22
CA GLU A 411 20.34 20.22 0.18
C GLU A 411 20.55 19.65 -1.23
N LYS A 412 21.53 18.77 -1.42
CA LYS A 412 21.76 18.09 -2.69
C LYS A 412 20.55 17.27 -3.11
N ILE A 413 20.03 16.42 -2.21
CA ILE A 413 18.84 15.60 -2.46
C ILE A 413 17.65 16.48 -2.83
N LEU A 414 17.35 17.51 -2.04
CA LEU A 414 16.22 18.40 -2.30
C LEU A 414 16.35 19.14 -3.63
N ASN A 415 17.55 19.57 -4.04
CA ASN A 415 17.75 20.15 -5.37
C ASN A 415 17.50 19.13 -6.49
N SER A 416 17.93 17.87 -6.34
CA SER A 416 17.59 16.80 -7.30
C SER A 416 16.07 16.59 -7.38
N ILE A 417 15.39 16.52 -6.24
CA ILE A 417 13.93 16.35 -6.20
C ILE A 417 13.22 17.55 -6.84
N VAL A 418 13.69 18.78 -6.63
CA VAL A 418 13.16 20.00 -7.29
C VAL A 418 13.20 19.85 -8.81
N THR A 419 14.32 19.36 -9.36
CA THR A 419 14.46 19.15 -10.81
C THR A 419 13.42 18.15 -11.32
N LEU A 420 13.26 17.02 -10.63
CA LEU A 420 12.28 15.98 -11.00
C LEU A 420 10.84 16.49 -10.96
N ILE A 421 10.45 17.20 -9.90
CA ILE A 421 9.09 17.74 -9.76
C ILE A 421 8.82 18.85 -10.78
N ARG A 422 9.81 19.68 -11.11
CA ARG A 422 9.67 20.68 -12.18
C ARG A 422 9.42 20.01 -13.52
N GLN A 423 10.15 18.95 -13.85
CA GLN A 423 9.92 18.18 -15.07
C GLN A 423 8.53 17.53 -15.08
N ASP A 424 8.05 17.05 -13.93
CA ASP A 424 6.67 16.56 -13.78
C ASP A 424 5.66 17.65 -14.08
N ALA A 425 5.77 18.82 -13.43
CA ALA A 425 4.87 19.94 -13.65
C ALA A 425 4.82 20.39 -15.11
N LEU A 426 5.97 20.44 -15.79
CA LEU A 426 6.03 20.82 -17.20
C LEU A 426 5.39 19.76 -18.10
N ARG A 427 5.56 18.47 -17.79
CA ARG A 427 4.88 17.38 -18.50
C ARG A 427 3.36 17.42 -18.27
N THR A 428 2.92 17.63 -17.03
CA THR A 428 1.49 17.76 -16.70
C THR A 428 0.89 18.96 -17.40
N LEU A 429 1.60 20.10 -17.40
CA LEU A 429 1.17 21.33 -18.08
C LEU A 429 1.03 21.14 -19.60
N ALA A 430 2.01 20.51 -20.25
CA ALA A 430 2.00 20.29 -21.69
C ALA A 430 0.99 19.23 -22.12
N SER A 431 0.92 18.09 -21.42
CA SER A 431 0.03 16.98 -21.76
C SER A 431 -1.41 17.17 -21.28
N LYS A 432 -1.61 18.04 -20.27
CA LYS A 432 -2.89 18.23 -19.55
C LYS A 432 -3.41 16.97 -18.88
N LEU A 433 -2.55 15.97 -18.69
CA LEU A 433 -2.87 14.71 -18.02
C LEU A 433 -2.23 14.67 -16.63
N PRO A 434 -3.01 14.44 -15.57
CA PRO A 434 -2.48 14.34 -14.22
C PRO A 434 -1.61 13.07 -14.08
N ARG A 435 -0.59 13.14 -13.24
CA ARG A 435 0.26 11.99 -12.91
C ARG A 435 -0.23 11.31 -11.63
N GLY A 436 -0.29 9.98 -11.65
CA GLY A 436 -0.60 9.15 -10.48
C GLY A 436 -1.84 8.29 -10.69
N LYS A 437 -2.15 7.46 -9.70
CA LYS A 437 -3.35 6.64 -9.66
C LYS A 437 -4.43 7.35 -8.83
N PRO A 438 -5.72 7.25 -9.21
CA PRO A 438 -6.82 7.80 -8.40
C PRO A 438 -6.82 7.32 -6.94
N ASP A 439 -6.33 6.09 -6.72
CA ASP A 439 -6.21 5.47 -5.41
C ASP A 439 -4.75 5.05 -5.14
N ASP A 440 -4.30 5.16 -3.90
CA ASP A 440 -2.94 4.80 -3.42
C ASP A 440 -2.70 3.28 -3.31
N SER A 441 -3.38 2.50 -4.15
CA SER A 441 -3.39 1.04 -4.11
C SER A 441 -2.23 0.48 -4.93
N SER A 442 -1.43 -0.37 -4.30
CA SER A 442 -0.82 -1.50 -5.01
C SER A 442 -1.53 -2.74 -4.51
N SER A 443 -1.90 -3.64 -5.42
CA SER A 443 -2.13 -5.04 -5.03
C SER A 443 -0.88 -5.50 -4.31
N PHE A 444 -1.04 -6.12 -3.13
CA PHE A 444 0.12 -6.72 -2.50
C PHE A 444 0.48 -7.97 -3.31
N PRO A 445 1.72 -8.12 -3.79
CA PRO A 445 2.15 -9.41 -4.32
C PRO A 445 1.98 -10.47 -3.22
N THR A 446 1.13 -11.46 -3.46
CA THR A 446 1.02 -12.62 -2.58
C THR A 446 2.18 -13.55 -2.95
N VAL A 447 3.18 -13.69 -2.08
CA VAL A 447 4.34 -14.59 -2.30
C VAL A 447 4.02 -15.99 -1.76
N GLU A 448 2.81 -16.47 -2.05
CA GLU A 448 2.22 -17.68 -1.45
C GLU A 448 3.09 -18.91 -1.69
N LEU A 449 3.72 -18.99 -2.88
CA LEU A 449 4.57 -20.11 -3.30
C LEU A 449 5.81 -20.32 -2.42
N TYR A 450 6.55 -19.27 -2.06
CA TYR A 450 7.74 -19.39 -1.20
C TYR A 450 7.36 -19.95 0.19
N PHE A 451 6.31 -19.38 0.78
CA PHE A 451 5.86 -19.76 2.12
C PHE A 451 5.36 -21.21 2.18
N THR A 452 4.63 -21.64 1.16
CA THR A 452 4.13 -23.02 1.05
C THR A 452 5.28 -24.03 0.94
N GLN A 453 6.27 -23.77 0.09
CA GLN A 453 7.41 -24.69 -0.09
C GLN A 453 8.26 -24.85 1.17
N LYS A 454 8.54 -23.76 1.90
CA LYS A 454 9.34 -23.84 3.13
C LYS A 454 8.57 -24.54 4.26
N ALA A 455 7.25 -24.33 4.35
CA ALA A 455 6.40 -25.08 5.27
C ALA A 455 6.44 -26.59 4.99
N HIS A 456 6.40 -27.00 3.71
CA HIS A 456 6.56 -28.41 3.33
C HIS A 456 7.93 -28.99 3.72
N ARG A 457 9.02 -28.23 3.56
CA ARG A 457 10.37 -28.68 3.97
C ARG A 457 10.48 -28.85 5.49
N ALA A 458 9.95 -27.91 6.27
CA ALA A 458 9.93 -28.02 7.73
C ALA A 458 9.13 -29.25 8.20
N MET A 459 7.98 -29.55 7.55
CA MET A 459 7.18 -30.74 7.85
C MET A 459 7.84 -32.06 7.42
N ALA A 460 8.64 -32.04 6.35
CA ALA A 460 9.41 -33.20 5.90
C ALA A 460 10.59 -33.53 6.83
N GLU A 461 11.19 -32.51 7.47
CA GLU A 461 12.29 -32.68 8.43
C GLU A 461 11.79 -33.21 9.79
N ASP A 462 10.58 -32.85 10.22
CA ASP A 462 9.94 -33.39 11.44
C ASP A 462 9.27 -34.77 11.24
N GLY A 463 9.19 -35.27 10.01
CA GLY A 463 8.44 -36.48 9.65
C GLY A 463 9.24 -37.79 9.58
N VAL A 464 10.56 -37.78 9.83
CA VAL A 464 11.39 -39.01 9.76
C VAL A 464 11.50 -39.69 11.13
N ALA A 465 10.36 -40.17 11.64
CA ALA A 465 10.33 -41.23 12.64
C ALA A 465 9.54 -42.40 12.05
N SER A 466 10.27 -43.45 11.68
CA SER A 466 9.76 -44.66 11.02
C SER A 466 8.65 -45.34 11.83
N ILE A 467 7.53 -45.69 11.19
CA ILE A 467 6.54 -46.64 11.72
C ILE A 467 6.45 -47.85 10.78
N PRO A 468 6.58 -49.10 11.26
CA PRO A 468 6.47 -50.30 10.44
C PRO A 468 5.01 -50.65 10.11
N SER A 469 4.86 -51.26 8.94
CA SER A 469 3.64 -51.77 8.32
C SER A 469 2.88 -52.86 9.12
N GLY A 470 1.55 -52.80 9.14
CA GLY A 470 0.68 -53.95 9.45
C GLY A 470 -0.82 -53.65 9.64
N HIS A 471 -1.60 -53.73 8.55
CA HIS A 471 -3.01 -54.20 8.32
C HIS A 471 -4.17 -54.06 9.37
N PRO A 472 -5.47 -54.20 8.98
CA PRO A 472 -6.55 -53.25 9.33
C PRO A 472 -7.72 -53.87 10.13
N LEU A 473 -8.68 -53.05 10.61
CA LEU A 473 -10.16 -53.24 10.57
C LEU A 473 -10.94 -52.26 11.48
N ILE A 474 -11.92 -51.57 10.86
CA ILE A 474 -13.31 -51.21 11.28
C ILE A 474 -13.59 -50.62 12.69
N GLY A 475 -14.24 -49.45 12.71
CA GLY A 475 -15.35 -49.19 13.65
C GLY A 475 -15.50 -47.78 14.26
N ALA A 476 -16.43 -46.99 13.68
CA ALA A 476 -17.32 -46.01 14.32
C ALA A 476 -16.83 -44.62 14.83
N VAL A 477 -17.33 -43.60 14.10
CA VAL A 477 -18.09 -42.41 14.56
C VAL A 477 -17.54 -41.53 15.70
N GLY A 478 -17.26 -40.27 15.34
CA GLY A 478 -17.52 -39.11 16.21
C GLY A 478 -16.44 -38.03 16.18
N ILE A 479 -16.87 -36.79 15.92
CA ILE A 479 -16.13 -35.51 16.07
C ILE A 479 -15.32 -35.09 14.83
N ARG A 480 -15.99 -34.39 13.91
CA ARG A 480 -15.36 -33.52 12.89
C ARG A 480 -15.40 -32.09 13.40
N HIS A 481 -14.25 -31.50 13.74
CA HIS A 481 -13.92 -30.08 13.63
C HIS A 481 -12.38 -30.02 13.62
N ALA A 482 -11.79 -29.17 12.76
CA ALA A 482 -10.35 -28.99 12.50
C ALA A 482 -9.71 -29.74 11.29
N ALA A 483 -10.41 -29.92 10.17
CA ALA A 483 -9.80 -30.47 8.94
C ALA A 483 -10.04 -29.65 7.65
N SER A 484 -10.64 -28.45 7.73
CA SER A 484 -11.00 -27.67 6.53
C SER A 484 -9.81 -27.00 5.85
N ASP A 485 -8.78 -26.62 6.60
CA ASP A 485 -7.69 -25.78 6.07
C ASP A 485 -6.63 -26.61 5.31
N ASP A 486 -6.43 -27.87 5.71
CA ASP A 486 -5.49 -28.79 5.04
C ASP A 486 -6.07 -29.39 3.75
N LEU A 487 -7.40 -29.57 3.68
CA LEU A 487 -8.09 -30.03 2.46
C LEU A 487 -8.14 -28.96 1.37
N PHE A 488 -8.13 -27.68 1.75
CA PHE A 488 -8.18 -26.55 0.82
C PHE A 488 -6.87 -26.41 0.02
N LEU A 489 -5.72 -26.65 0.65
CA LEU A 489 -4.42 -26.61 -0.03
C LEU A 489 -4.27 -27.76 -1.03
N ALA A 490 -4.80 -28.95 -0.71
CA ALA A 490 -4.77 -30.12 -1.58
C ALA A 490 -5.68 -30.00 -2.83
N ASP A 491 -6.85 -29.35 -2.69
CA ASP A 491 -7.75 -29.09 -3.83
C ASP A 491 -7.15 -28.08 -4.82
N MET A 492 -6.44 -27.07 -4.32
CA MET A 492 -5.77 -26.07 -5.17
C MET A 492 -4.61 -26.67 -5.99
N LEU A 493 -3.83 -27.59 -5.39
CA LEU A 493 -2.74 -28.31 -6.07
C LEU A 493 -3.24 -29.28 -7.14
N SER A 494 -4.39 -29.92 -6.92
CA SER A 494 -4.99 -30.85 -7.88
C SER A 494 -5.38 -30.15 -9.18
N ARG A 495 -5.87 -28.91 -9.10
CA ARG A 495 -6.30 -28.11 -10.26
C ARG A 495 -5.14 -27.60 -11.11
N GLN A 496 -4.01 -27.22 -10.51
CA GLN A 496 -2.82 -26.77 -11.26
C GLN A 496 -2.11 -27.91 -12.00
N SER A 497 -2.14 -29.14 -11.48
CA SER A 497 -1.53 -30.29 -12.18
C SER A 497 -2.31 -30.71 -13.43
N LEU A 498 -3.64 -30.51 -13.43
CA LEU A 498 -4.50 -30.81 -14.58
C LEU A 498 -4.26 -29.84 -15.75
N GLU A 499 -3.96 -28.57 -15.46
CA GLU A 499 -3.70 -27.55 -16.49
C GLU A 499 -2.32 -27.70 -17.16
N GLN A 500 -1.34 -28.31 -16.48
CA GLN A 500 -0.03 -28.61 -17.09
C GLN A 500 -0.02 -29.87 -17.97
N SER A 501 -1.05 -30.72 -17.87
CA SER A 501 -1.16 -31.95 -18.67
C SER A 501 -1.90 -31.80 -20.01
N GLN A 502 -2.33 -30.60 -20.40
CA GLN A 502 -3.10 -30.36 -21.64
C GLN A 502 -2.40 -29.45 -22.66
N SER A 503 -1.06 -29.40 -22.68
CA SER A 503 -0.32 -28.73 -23.76
C SER A 503 0.82 -29.58 -24.29
N GLN A 504 0.46 -30.68 -24.95
CA GLN A 504 1.33 -31.37 -25.89
C GLN A 504 0.45 -32.10 -26.91
N ASP A 505 0.86 -31.96 -28.18
CA ASP A 505 0.34 -32.59 -29.40
C ASP A 505 -0.80 -31.83 -30.10
N ASP A 506 -0.45 -31.03 -31.13
CA ASP A 506 -0.62 -31.46 -32.53
C ASP A 506 0.08 -30.51 -33.52
N ASP A 507 0.87 -31.13 -34.40
CA ASP A 507 1.62 -30.61 -35.54
C ASP A 507 0.73 -30.37 -36.78
N ASP A 508 1.23 -29.49 -37.66
CA ASP A 508 1.04 -29.41 -39.13
C ASP A 508 -0.37 -29.28 -39.76
N SER A 509 -0.60 -28.16 -40.46
CA SER A 509 -0.52 -28.11 -41.95
C SER A 509 -1.04 -26.80 -42.55
N ASP A 510 -0.21 -26.22 -43.43
CA ASP A 510 -0.43 -25.30 -44.57
C ASP A 510 -1.86 -24.86 -44.99
N GLU A 511 -2.04 -23.56 -45.29
CA GLU A 511 -2.15 -23.00 -46.67
C GLU A 511 -2.59 -21.52 -46.68
N GLU A 512 -2.17 -20.85 -47.76
CA GLU A 512 -2.36 -19.46 -48.17
C GLU A 512 -3.82 -19.01 -48.28
N ASP A 513 -4.13 -17.73 -47.99
CA ASP A 513 -4.65 -16.78 -48.99
C ASP A 513 -4.78 -15.35 -48.40
N GLY A 514 -4.43 -14.36 -49.20
CA GLY A 514 -4.46 -12.94 -48.88
C GLY A 514 -5.85 -12.31 -48.98
N GLY A 515 -5.96 -11.07 -48.53
CA GLY A 515 -7.18 -10.28 -48.74
C GLY A 515 -7.26 -9.01 -47.90
N VAL A 516 -6.70 -7.93 -48.43
CA VAL A 516 -6.96 -6.54 -47.99
C VAL A 516 -8.40 -6.16 -48.35
N MET A 517 -9.13 -5.49 -47.45
CA MET A 517 -9.92 -4.28 -47.78
C MET A 517 -10.66 -3.69 -46.56
N LEU A 518 -10.39 -2.38 -46.37
CA LEU A 518 -11.19 -1.30 -45.76
C LEU A 518 -11.31 -1.22 -44.24
#